data_AF-A0A5E4HRZ4-F1
#
_entry.id   AF-A0A5E4HRZ4-F1
#
_cell.length_a   1.000
_cell.length_b   1.000
_cell.length_c   1.000
_cell.angle_alpha   90.00
_cell.angle_beta   90.00
_cell.angle_gamma   90.00
#
_symmetry.space_group_name_H-M   'P 1'
#
loop_
_entity.id
_entity.type
_entity.pdbx_description
1 polymer ?
#
loop_
_entity_poly.entity_id
_entity_poly.type
_entity_poly.pdbx_seq_one_letter_code
_entity_poly.pdbx_strand_id
1 'polypeptide(L)'
;MLNVNVKHVFDFAVSYRQNKSHAVLEFEREYVLQLLMRNDGNITQAAKEANMDRKHLSDLAKKHRIDIPRNNVCPHCHVKVTGPFHKCPA
;
A
#
# COMPACT_ATOMS: atom_id res chain seq x y z
N MET A 1 -5.67 -9.38 15.54
CA MET A 1 -6.92 -9.04 14.84
C MET A 1 -6.71 -7.66 14.20
N LEU A 2 -6.54 -7.59 12.88
CA LEU A 2 -6.33 -6.31 12.20
C LEU A 2 -7.70 -5.61 12.06
N ASN A 3 -7.89 -4.51 12.77
CA ASN A 3 -9.04 -3.64 12.60
C ASN A 3 -8.80 -2.73 11.38
N VAL A 4 -9.09 -3.23 10.18
CA VAL A 4 -9.14 -2.41 8.97
C VAL A 4 -10.56 -1.86 8.86
N ASN A 5 -10.77 -0.67 9.40
CA ASN A 5 -12.06 0.02 9.35
C ASN A 5 -12.25 0.67 7.97
N VAL A 6 -12.66 -0.12 6.97
CA VAL A 6 -13.07 0.43 5.68
C VAL A 6 -14.50 0.95 5.81
N LYS A 7 -14.65 2.20 6.25
CA LYS A 7 -15.91 2.93 6.10
C LYS A 7 -16.02 3.38 4.64
N HIS A 8 -16.44 2.51 3.72
CA HIS A 8 -16.92 2.99 2.43
C HIS A 8 -18.26 3.71 2.65
N VAL A 9 -18.16 5.01 2.93
CA VAL A 9 -19.31 5.92 2.96
C VAL A 9 -19.54 6.36 1.53
N PHE A 10 -20.56 5.81 0.88
CA PHE A 10 -21.00 6.33 -0.41
C PHE A 10 -21.59 7.73 -0.20
N ASP A 11 -21.11 8.70 -0.98
CA ASP A 11 -21.62 10.06 -0.93
C ASP A 11 -22.71 10.22 -1.99
N PHE A 12 -23.97 10.15 -1.57
CA PHE A 12 -25.12 10.31 -2.47
C PHE A 12 -25.28 11.75 -3.01
N ALA A 13 -24.47 12.72 -2.55
CA ALA A 13 -24.43 14.07 -3.11
C ALA A 13 -23.63 14.16 -4.41
N VAL A 14 -22.79 13.17 -4.72
CA VAL A 14 -22.00 13.13 -5.97
C VAL A 14 -22.50 12.04 -6.91
N SER A 15 -22.16 12.16 -8.20
CA SER A 15 -22.59 11.18 -9.21
C SER A 15 -22.00 9.79 -8.95
N TYR A 16 -22.66 8.74 -9.46
CA TYR A 16 -22.13 7.37 -9.45
C TYR A 16 -20.71 7.29 -10.01
N ARG A 17 -20.42 8.06 -11.07
CA ARG A 17 -19.08 8.12 -11.69
C ARG A 17 -18.03 8.64 -10.71
N GLN A 18 -18.34 9.70 -9.97
CA GLN A 18 -17.44 10.27 -8.96
C GLN A 18 -17.24 9.32 -7.78
N ASN A 19 -18.32 8.75 -7.24
CA ASN A 19 -18.23 7.73 -6.18
C ASN A 19 -17.35 6.56 -6.60
N LYS A 20 -17.57 6.01 -7.80
CA LYS A 20 -16.76 4.92 -8.33
C LYS A 20 -15.29 5.33 -8.47
N SER A 21 -15.02 6.52 -8.99
CA SER A 21 -13.64 7.02 -9.11
C SER A 21 -12.96 7.15 -7.75
N HIS A 22 -13.64 7.67 -6.72
CA HIS A 22 -13.10 7.75 -5.37
C HIS A 22 -12.82 6.37 -4.77
N ALA A 23 -13.77 5.44 -4.91
CA ALA A 23 -13.61 4.07 -4.42
C ALA A 23 -12.42 3.36 -5.09
N VAL A 24 -12.26 3.51 -6.41
CA VAL A 24 -11.12 2.93 -7.14
C VAL A 24 -9.81 3.56 -6.70
N LEU A 25 -9.75 4.88 -6.50
CA LEU A 25 -8.52 5.55 -6.04
C LEU A 25 -8.10 5.07 -4.65
N GLU A 26 -9.05 4.95 -3.72
CA GLU A 26 -8.80 4.45 -2.36
C GLU A 26 -8.34 3.00 -2.39
N PHE A 27 -9.03 2.15 -3.16
CA PHE A 27 -8.66 0.76 -3.37
C PHE A 27 -7.23 0.64 -3.92
N GLU A 28 -6.91 1.35 -5.01
CA GLU A 28 -5.59 1.28 -5.62
C GLU A 28 -4.48 1.67 -4.64
N ARG A 29 -4.69 2.76 -3.88
CA ARG A 29 -3.71 3.25 -2.91
C ARG A 29 -3.45 2.21 -1.82
N GLU A 30 -4.50 1.69 -1.20
CA GLU A 30 -4.40 0.74 -0.09
C GLU A 30 -3.80 -0.59 -0.56
N TYR A 31 -4.25 -1.08 -1.72
CA TYR A 31 -3.74 -2.31 -2.31
C TYR A 31 -2.24 -2.23 -2.59
N VAL A 32 -1.79 -1.17 -3.27
CA VAL A 32 -0.37 -1.00 -3.63
C VAL A 32 0.48 -0.80 -2.37
N LEU A 33 0.02 -0.04 -1.39
CA LEU A 33 0.72 0.16 -0.13
C LEU A 33 0.93 -1.17 0.59
N GLN A 34 -0.14 -1.94 0.81
CA GLN A 34 -0.05 -3.23 1.49
C GLN A 34 0.78 -4.24 0.71
N LEU A 35 0.63 -4.30 -0.62
CA LEU A 35 1.41 -5.21 -1.46
C LEU A 35 2.91 -4.91 -1.38
N LEU A 36 3.31 -3.64 -1.40
CA LEU A 36 4.70 -3.23 -1.24
C LEU A 36 5.23 -3.52 0.18
N MET A 37 4.41 -3.31 1.21
CA MET A 37 4.78 -3.62 2.60
C MET A 37 5.01 -5.12 2.82
N ARG A 38 4.15 -5.97 2.25
CA ARG A 38 4.28 -7.44 2.30
C ARG A 38 5.55 -7.95 1.64
N ASN A 39 6.05 -7.21 0.65
CA ASN A 39 7.21 -7.56 -0.15
C ASN A 39 8.46 -6.73 0.19
N ASP A 40 8.53 -6.12 1.37
CA ASP A 40 9.71 -5.38 1.84
C ASP A 40 10.13 -4.22 0.89
N GLY A 41 9.16 -3.62 0.18
CA GLY A 41 9.44 -2.62 -0.86
C GLY A 41 10.05 -3.19 -2.15
N ASN A 42 10.19 -4.51 -2.28
CA ASN A 42 10.66 -5.17 -3.49
C ASN A 42 9.56 -5.17 -4.56
N ILE A 43 9.55 -4.11 -5.39
CA ILE A 43 8.58 -3.93 -6.47
C ILE A 43 8.53 -5.14 -7.42
N THR A 44 9.67 -5.76 -7.72
CA THR A 44 9.70 -6.90 -8.65
C THR A 44 8.99 -8.12 -8.05
N GLN A 45 9.21 -8.40 -6.77
CA GLN A 45 8.54 -9.51 -6.09
C GLN A 45 7.05 -9.22 -5.89
N ALA A 46 6.71 -7.99 -5.48
CA ALA A 46 5.35 -7.52 -5.34
C ALA A 46 4.56 -7.63 -6.66
N ALA A 47 5.16 -7.22 -7.77
CA ALA A 47 4.56 -7.31 -9.09
C ALA A 47 4.30 -8.76 -9.49
N LYS A 48 5.22 -9.68 -9.19
CA LYS A 48 5.02 -11.12 -9.42
C LYS A 48 3.90 -11.71 -8.56
N GLU A 49 3.83 -11.39 -7.26
CA GLU A 49 2.76 -11.84 -6.36
C GLU A 49 1.38 -11.37 -6.86
N ALA A 50 1.29 -10.13 -7.33
CA ALA A 50 0.05 -9.58 -7.88
C ALA A 50 -0.23 -9.96 -9.34
N ASN A 51 0.67 -10.72 -9.99
CA ASN A 51 0.61 -11.02 -11.41
C ASN A 51 0.44 -9.76 -12.30
N MET A 52 1.24 -8.74 -12.01
CA MET A 52 1.26 -7.44 -12.67
C MET A 52 2.65 -7.14 -13.23
N ASP A 53 2.71 -6.23 -14.20
CA ASP A 53 3.98 -5.69 -14.65
C ASP A 53 4.63 -4.80 -13.58
N ARG A 54 5.95 -4.96 -13.40
CA ARG A 54 6.75 -4.11 -12.50
C ARG A 54 6.55 -2.62 -12.79
N LYS A 55 6.51 -2.25 -14.08
CA LYS A 55 6.32 -0.84 -14.49
C LYS A 55 4.96 -0.32 -14.07
N HIS A 56 3.90 -1.10 -14.28
CA HIS A 56 2.55 -0.74 -13.87
C HIS A 56 2.46 -0.53 -12.36
N LEU A 57 3.02 -1.46 -11.55
CA LEU A 57 3.04 -1.32 -10.10
C LEU A 57 3.83 -0.07 -9.64
N SER A 58 4.98 0.21 -10.26
CA SER A 58 5.76 1.43 -9.99
C SER A 58 4.98 2.71 -10.32
N ASP A 59 4.24 2.72 -11.43
CA ASP A 59 3.48 3.88 -11.86
C ASP A 59 2.29 4.13 -10.92
N LEU A 60 1.63 3.05 -10.42
CA LEU A 60 0.61 3.17 -9.38
C LEU A 60 1.18 3.71 -8.06
N ALA A 61 2.35 3.23 -7.62
CA ALA A 61 3.00 3.74 -6.41
C ALA A 61 3.31 5.25 -6.52
N LYS A 62 3.80 5.69 -7.69
CA LYS A 62 4.02 7.12 -7.98
C LYS A 62 2.74 7.93 -8.01
N LYS A 63 1.69 7.42 -8.68
CA LYS A 63 0.37 8.05 -8.77
C LYS A 63 -0.20 8.34 -7.38
N HIS A 64 -0.02 7.40 -6.46
CA HIS A 64 -0.53 7.48 -5.09
C HIS A 64 0.47 8.06 -4.07
N ARG A 65 1.63 8.55 -4.53
CA ARG A 65 2.70 9.13 -3.69
C ARG A 65 3.12 8.20 -2.55
N ILE A 66 3.25 6.91 -2.84
CA ILE A 66 3.69 5.90 -1.87
C ILE A 66 5.23 5.88 -1.88
N ASP A 67 5.82 6.29 -0.76
CA ASP A 67 7.26 6.16 -0.56
C ASP A 67 7.62 4.70 -0.32
N ILE A 68 8.50 4.15 -1.16
CA ILE A 68 8.92 2.76 -1.08
C ILE A 68 10.08 2.68 -0.08
N PRO A 69 9.90 2.07 1.11
CA PRO A 69 11.01 1.91 2.04
C PRO A 69 12.05 0.99 1.41
N ARG A 70 13.16 1.57 0.96
CA ARG A 70 14.30 0.81 0.44
C ARG A 70 15.10 0.36 1.65
N ASN A 71 14.97 -0.92 1.98
CA ASN A 71 15.50 -1.58 3.17
C ASN A 71 14.60 -1.36 4.39
N ASN A 72 13.80 -2.37 4.69
CA ASN A 72 12.91 -2.39 5.83
C ASN A 72 13.60 -3.02 7.04
N VAL A 73 14.85 -2.67 7.27
CA VAL A 73 15.61 -3.14 8.43
C VAL A 73 15.58 -2.03 9.47
N CYS A 74 15.13 -2.34 10.67
CA CYS A 74 15.17 -1.38 11.78
C CYS A 74 16.63 -1.02 12.10
N PRO A 75 17.02 0.27 12.17
CA PRO A 75 18.39 0.68 12.50
C PRO A 75 18.80 0.37 13.94
N HIS A 76 17.85 0.08 14.83
CA HIS A 76 18.12 -0.21 16.23
C HIS A 76 18.42 -1.70 16.47
N CYS A 77 17.53 -2.61 16.03
CA CYS A 77 17.66 -4.05 16.29
C CYS A 77 18.04 -4.88 15.06
N HIS A 78 18.17 -4.27 13.87
CA HIS A 78 18.51 -4.94 12.61
C HIS A 78 17.57 -6.09 12.16
N VAL A 79 16.30 -6.08 12.61
CA VAL A 79 15.27 -7.03 12.16
C VAL A 79 14.49 -6.46 10.97
N LYS A 80 14.05 -7.31 10.04
CA LYS A 80 13.10 -6.95 8.98
C LYS A 80 11.75 -6.50 9.57
N VAL A 81 11.27 -5.33 9.19
CA VAL A 81 10.02 -4.73 9.65
C VAL A 81 9.04 -4.65 8.50
N THR A 82 7.85 -5.23 8.62
CA THR A 82 6.82 -5.20 7.57
C THR A 82 5.94 -3.94 7.66
N GLY A 83 6.51 -2.81 8.08
CA GLY A 83 5.82 -1.53 8.18
C GLY A 83 6.46 -0.51 9.14
N PRO A 84 5.90 0.71 9.22
CA PRO A 84 6.43 1.82 10.02
C PRO A 84 6.27 1.64 11.55
N PHE A 85 5.66 0.55 12.02
CA PHE A 85 5.28 0.35 13.43
C PHE A 85 5.98 -0.83 14.10
N HIS A 86 7.21 -1.17 13.70
CA HIS A 86 8.01 -2.07 14.51
C HIS A 86 8.19 -1.48 15.92
N LYS A 87 7.57 -2.11 16.91
CA LYS A 87 7.76 -1.78 18.32
C LYS A 87 9.11 -2.35 18.74
N CYS A 88 10.15 -1.53 18.71
CA CYS A 88 11.42 -1.90 19.32
C CYS A 88 11.28 -1.82 20.84
N PRO A 89 11.73 -2.83 21.61
CA PRO A 89 12.02 -2.59 23.01
C PRO A 89 13.16 -1.58 23.07
N ALA A 90 12.94 -0.50 23.83
CA ALA A 90 14.01 0.38 24.29
C ALA A 90 14.91 -0.38 25.26
#